data_AF-A0ABD0QJG3-F1
#
_entry.id   AF-A0ABD0QJG3-F1
#
_cell.length_a   1.000
_cell.length_b   1.000
_cell.length_c   1.000
_cell.angle_alpha   90.00
_cell.angle_beta   90.00
_cell.angle_gamma   90.00
#
_symmetry.space_group_name_H-M   'P 1'
#
loop_
_entity.id
_entity.type
_entity.pdbx_description
1 polymer ?
#
loop_
_entity_poly.entity_id
_entity_poly.type
_entity_poly.pdbx_seq_one_letter_code
_entity_poly.pdbx_strand_id
1 'polypeptide(L)'
;LLGQHQGESADSPILDPCLPADLQDEVGPQDQRVHLRGTGDFDRCRLLLQPFLNRTNDTNTSLNGVYQPPIDFTNSQFYGFSEFYYCTEDVLRMGGDYNSTKYSNAAK
;
A
#
# COMPACT_ATOMS: atom_id res chain seq x y z
N LEU A 1 -27.10 13.25 3.10
CA LEU A 1 -27.18 13.35 1.62
C LEU A 1 -25.86 13.80 0.96
N LEU A 2 -24.72 13.80 1.68
CA LEU A 2 -23.44 14.37 1.19
C LEU A 2 -22.48 13.38 0.48
N GLY A 3 -22.94 12.16 0.15
CA GLY A 3 -22.06 11.09 -0.38
C GLY A 3 -22.51 10.46 -1.70
N GLN A 4 -23.47 11.05 -2.42
CA GLN A 4 -24.07 10.41 -3.59
C GLN A 4 -23.34 10.65 -4.92
N HIS A 5 -22.31 11.51 -4.97
CA HIS A 5 -21.61 11.91 -6.21
C HIS A 5 -20.08 12.02 -6.06
N GLN A 6 -19.47 11.21 -5.19
CA GLN A 6 -18.01 11.23 -5.03
C GLN A 6 -17.33 10.40 -6.12
N GLY A 7 -16.30 10.94 -6.75
CA GLY A 7 -15.55 10.31 -7.85
C GLY A 7 -16.10 10.58 -9.24
N GLU A 8 -17.26 11.25 -9.39
CA GLU A 8 -17.88 11.50 -10.70
C GLU A 8 -17.25 12.68 -11.46
N SER A 9 -16.52 13.58 -10.77
CA SER A 9 -15.83 14.72 -11.39
C SER A 9 -14.56 15.09 -10.62
N ALA A 10 -13.68 15.85 -11.27
CA ALA A 10 -12.45 16.37 -10.67
C ALA A 10 -12.70 17.34 -9.49
N ASP A 11 -13.88 17.97 -9.43
CA ASP A 11 -14.29 18.88 -8.34
C ASP A 11 -14.82 18.12 -7.10
N SER A 12 -15.22 16.86 -7.27
CA SER A 12 -15.72 15.98 -6.21
C SER A 12 -14.99 14.61 -6.27
N PRO A 13 -13.65 14.56 -6.13
CA PRO A 13 -12.91 13.32 -6.29
C PRO A 13 -13.02 12.41 -5.06
N ILE A 14 -12.71 11.14 -5.24
CA ILE A 14 -12.43 10.23 -4.11
C ILE A 14 -11.03 10.57 -3.58
N LEU A 15 -10.95 10.78 -2.27
CA LEU A 15 -9.67 11.06 -1.61
C LEU A 15 -8.94 9.74 -1.33
N ASP A 16 -7.81 9.53 -1.99
CA ASP A 16 -7.02 8.30 -1.88
C ASP A 16 -5.73 8.54 -1.06
N PRO A 17 -5.59 7.93 0.13
CA PRO A 17 -4.37 8.08 0.93
C PRO A 17 -3.15 7.37 0.33
N CYS A 18 -3.33 6.44 -0.60
CA CYS A 18 -2.25 5.70 -1.24
C CYS A 18 -1.63 6.43 -2.43
N LEU A 19 -2.23 7.52 -2.91
CA LEU A 19 -1.65 8.37 -3.93
C LEU A 19 -0.85 9.52 -3.29
N PRO A 20 0.24 9.98 -3.95
CA PRO A 20 0.98 11.17 -3.52
C PRO A 20 0.06 12.37 -3.27
N ALA A 21 0.39 13.20 -2.28
CA ALA A 21 -0.42 14.36 -1.92
C ALA A 21 -0.70 15.26 -3.15
N ASP A 22 -1.96 15.65 -3.29
CA ASP A 22 -2.50 16.49 -4.36
C ASP A 22 -2.42 15.91 -5.78
N LEU A 23 -1.92 14.68 -5.96
CA LEU A 23 -1.97 14.00 -7.26
C LEU A 23 -3.42 13.83 -7.69
N GLN A 24 -3.76 14.30 -8.88
CA GLN A 24 -5.04 14.03 -9.52
C GLN A 24 -4.86 12.83 -10.44
N ASP A 25 -5.73 11.84 -10.30
CA ASP A 25 -5.69 10.62 -11.10
C ASP A 25 -7.11 10.20 -11.52
N GLU A 26 -7.19 9.35 -12.53
CA GLU A 26 -8.44 8.84 -13.08
C GLU A 26 -8.34 7.35 -13.35
N VAL A 27 -9.31 6.57 -12.84
CA VAL A 27 -9.34 5.11 -13.00
C VAL A 27 -10.62 4.67 -13.69
N GLY A 28 -10.51 3.63 -14.52
CA GLY A 28 -11.65 2.99 -15.18
C GLY A 28 -11.82 3.38 -16.65
N PRO A 29 -12.76 2.71 -17.34
CA PRO A 29 -13.09 3.02 -18.73
C PRO A 29 -13.71 4.42 -18.85
N GLN A 30 -13.71 4.97 -20.07
CA GLN A 30 -14.08 6.38 -20.31
C GLN A 30 -15.51 6.73 -19.87
N ASP A 31 -16.43 5.78 -19.95
CA ASP A 31 -17.85 5.92 -19.59
C ASP A 31 -18.12 5.75 -18.09
N GLN A 32 -17.16 5.26 -17.32
CA GLN A 32 -17.27 5.04 -15.87
C GLN A 32 -16.03 5.57 -15.14
N ARG A 33 -15.48 6.67 -15.64
CA ARG A 33 -14.23 7.20 -15.12
C ARG A 33 -14.42 7.75 -13.71
N VAL A 34 -13.56 7.30 -12.80
CA VAL A 34 -13.57 7.72 -11.41
C VAL A 34 -12.40 8.67 -11.17
N HIS A 35 -12.69 9.86 -10.69
CA HIS A 35 -11.70 10.87 -10.36
C HIS A 35 -11.19 10.70 -8.92
N LEU A 36 -9.87 10.68 -8.78
CA LEU A 36 -9.16 10.51 -7.51
C LEU A 36 -8.33 11.75 -7.19
N ARG A 37 -8.12 12.00 -5.90
CA ARG A 37 -7.13 12.96 -5.41
C ARG A 37 -6.33 12.36 -4.27
N GLY A 38 -5.01 12.38 -4.40
CA GLY A 38 -4.13 11.84 -3.39
C GLY A 38 -4.05 12.69 -2.13
N THR A 39 -4.04 12.04 -0.97
CA THR A 39 -3.82 12.72 0.32
C THR A 39 -2.45 12.41 0.93
N GLY A 40 -1.67 11.48 0.35
CA GLY A 40 -0.33 11.15 0.83
C GLY A 40 -0.27 10.64 2.27
N ASP A 41 -1.25 9.85 2.72
CA ASP A 41 -1.28 9.33 4.09
C ASP A 41 -0.85 7.86 4.11
N PHE A 42 0.46 7.64 4.27
CA PHE A 42 1.06 6.30 4.29
C PHE A 42 0.47 5.38 5.36
N ASP A 43 0.19 5.88 6.56
CA ASP A 43 -0.34 5.06 7.65
C ASP A 43 -1.79 4.64 7.35
N ARG A 44 -2.61 5.57 6.86
CA ARG A 44 -3.98 5.25 6.44
C ARG A 44 -4.01 4.31 5.25
N CYS A 45 -3.15 4.52 4.26
CA CYS A 45 -3.02 3.64 3.10
C CYS A 45 -2.76 2.19 3.53
N ARG A 46 -1.80 1.96 4.43
CA ARG A 46 -1.48 0.63 4.97
C ARG A 46 -2.65 -0.06 5.64
N LEU A 47 -3.53 0.68 6.31
CA LEU A 47 -4.75 0.14 6.92
C LEU A 47 -5.79 -0.23 5.87
N LEU A 48 -5.99 0.61 4.85
CA LEU A 48 -6.92 0.34 3.75
C LEU A 48 -6.50 -0.87 2.91
N LEU A 49 -5.20 -1.15 2.83
CA LEU A 49 -4.67 -2.30 2.10
C LEU A 49 -4.79 -3.64 2.86
N GLN A 50 -5.06 -3.64 4.17
CA GLN A 50 -5.14 -4.87 4.98
C GLN A 50 -6.10 -5.94 4.43
N PRO A 51 -7.33 -5.60 3.99
CA PRO A 51 -8.28 -6.61 3.50
C PRO A 51 -7.78 -7.35 2.25
N PHE A 52 -6.95 -6.71 1.42
CA PHE A 52 -6.40 -7.31 0.20
C PHE A 52 -5.32 -8.36 0.48
N LEU A 53 -4.81 -8.44 1.71
CA LEU A 53 -3.90 -9.51 2.13
C LEU A 53 -4.62 -10.85 2.33
N ASN A 54 -5.96 -10.83 2.45
CA ASN A 54 -6.82 -12.00 2.58
C ASN A 54 -6.32 -13.00 3.64
N ARG A 55 -5.99 -12.49 4.83
CA ARG A 55 -5.53 -13.31 5.96
C ARG A 55 -6.71 -14.06 6.57
N THR A 56 -6.49 -15.28 7.03
CA THR A 56 -7.48 -16.07 7.78
C THR A 56 -7.17 -16.04 9.28
N ASN A 57 -8.08 -16.57 10.10
CA ASN A 57 -7.87 -16.73 11.55
C ASN A 57 -7.12 -18.02 11.91
N ASP A 58 -6.66 -18.77 10.91
CA ASP A 58 -5.97 -20.04 11.12
C ASP A 58 -4.55 -19.80 11.64
N THR A 59 -4.04 -20.76 12.41
CA THR A 59 -2.65 -20.72 12.87
C THR A 59 -1.69 -21.13 11.76
N ASN A 60 -0.49 -20.53 11.73
CA ASN A 60 0.57 -20.84 10.75
C ASN A 60 0.14 -20.63 9.30
N THR A 61 -0.70 -19.64 9.03
CA THR A 61 -1.02 -19.19 7.68
C THR A 61 -0.47 -17.79 7.42
N SER A 62 -0.29 -17.46 6.14
CA SER A 62 0.23 -16.17 5.68
C SER A 62 -0.81 -15.43 4.83
N LEU A 63 -0.50 -15.15 3.57
CA LEU A 63 -1.44 -14.52 2.62
C LEU A 63 -2.41 -15.59 2.09
N ASN A 64 -3.67 -15.20 1.84
CA ASN A 64 -4.72 -16.10 1.32
C ASN A 64 -4.94 -17.38 2.16
N GLY A 65 -4.62 -17.37 3.46
CA GLY A 65 -4.73 -18.56 4.32
C GLY A 65 -3.76 -19.68 3.98
N VAL A 66 -2.72 -19.41 3.19
CA VAL A 66 -1.74 -20.43 2.78
C VAL A 66 -0.82 -20.76 3.95
N TYR A 67 -0.64 -22.05 4.22
CA TYR A 67 0.27 -22.55 5.26
C TYR A 67 1.69 -22.00 5.08
N GLN A 68 2.28 -21.52 6.17
CA GLN A 68 3.65 -21.06 6.25
C GLN A 68 4.35 -21.81 7.40
N PRO A 69 5.48 -22.50 7.14
CA PRO A 69 6.31 -23.06 8.19
C PRO A 69 6.77 -21.98 9.19
N PRO A 70 6.98 -22.34 10.47
CA PRO A 70 7.54 -21.40 11.43
C PRO A 70 8.93 -20.94 10.99
N ILE A 71 9.19 -19.64 11.14
CA ILE A 71 10.48 -19.01 10.83
C ILE A 71 11.21 -18.75 12.14
N ASP A 72 12.44 -19.22 12.27
CA ASP A 72 13.34 -18.79 13.34
C ASP A 72 13.91 -17.42 12.99
N PHE A 73 13.18 -16.35 13.34
CA PHE A 73 13.59 -14.98 13.02
C PHE A 73 14.93 -14.57 13.66
N THR A 74 15.38 -15.27 14.71
CA THR A 74 16.66 -14.96 15.37
C THR A 74 17.87 -15.55 14.67
N ASN A 75 17.65 -16.61 13.88
CA ASN A 75 18.69 -17.37 13.20
C ASN A 75 18.38 -17.55 11.69
N SER A 76 17.69 -16.58 11.09
CA SER A 76 17.38 -16.57 9.66
C SER A 76 17.83 -15.26 9.00
N GLN A 77 18.10 -15.34 7.71
CA GLN A 77 18.35 -14.19 6.84
C GLN A 77 17.51 -14.33 5.57
N PHE A 78 17.02 -13.20 5.07
CA PHE A 78 16.17 -13.15 3.87
C PHE A 78 16.69 -12.08 2.92
N TYR A 79 16.59 -12.34 1.62
CA TYR A 79 16.92 -11.40 0.57
C TYR A 79 15.65 -11.01 -0.18
N GLY A 80 15.35 -9.72 -0.23
CA GLY A 80 14.22 -9.16 -0.96
C GLY A 80 14.65 -8.74 -2.36
N PHE A 81 13.97 -9.25 -3.38
CA PHE A 81 14.21 -8.91 -4.79
C PHE A 81 13.03 -8.13 -5.37
N SER A 82 13.21 -7.54 -6.55
CA SER A 82 12.18 -6.79 -7.26
C SER A 82 11.63 -5.63 -6.42
N GLU A 83 10.32 -5.59 -6.13
CA GLU A 83 9.69 -4.49 -5.38
C GLU A 83 10.29 -4.26 -3.99
N PHE A 84 10.84 -5.29 -3.34
CA PHE A 84 11.56 -5.07 -2.08
C PHE A 84 12.78 -4.13 -2.25
N TYR A 85 13.45 -4.20 -3.41
CA TYR A 85 14.55 -3.32 -3.76
C TYR A 85 14.06 -2.00 -4.39
N TYR A 86 13.15 -2.04 -5.36
CA TYR A 86 12.68 -0.81 -6.03
C TYR A 86 11.98 0.15 -5.07
N CYS A 87 11.12 -0.35 -4.17
CA CYS A 87 10.45 0.49 -3.18
C CYS A 87 11.40 1.06 -2.11
N THR A 88 12.59 0.50 -1.94
CA THR A 88 13.60 1.02 -1.00
C THR A 88 14.65 1.89 -1.68
N GLU A 89 14.98 1.66 -2.95
CA GLU A 89 16.08 2.34 -3.61
C GLU A 89 15.65 3.48 -4.55
N ASP A 90 14.69 3.26 -5.45
CA ASP A 90 14.52 4.14 -6.62
C ASP A 90 14.20 5.59 -6.24
N VAL A 91 13.38 5.77 -5.21
CA VAL A 91 12.99 7.09 -4.68
C VAL A 91 13.63 7.34 -3.32
N LEU A 92 13.60 6.34 -2.43
CA LEU A 92 14.01 6.51 -1.03
C LEU A 92 15.52 6.35 -0.81
N ARG A 93 16.28 5.85 -1.81
CA ARG A 93 17.75 5.72 -1.79
C ARG A 93 18.29 5.02 -0.54
N MET A 94 17.58 3.99 -0.11
CA MET A 94 17.86 3.20 1.10
C MET A 94 17.96 1.71 0.82
N GLY A 95 18.42 1.32 -0.38
CA GLY A 95 18.70 -0.07 -0.69
C GLY A 95 19.73 -0.70 0.26
N GLY A 96 19.74 -2.04 0.33
CA GLY A 96 20.61 -2.81 1.22
C GLY A 96 19.87 -3.35 2.44
N ASP A 97 20.48 -3.20 3.62
CA ASP A 97 19.92 -3.74 4.86
C ASP A 97 18.63 -3.01 5.27
N TYR A 98 17.52 -3.75 5.25
CA TYR A 98 16.20 -3.20 5.58
C TYR A 98 16.08 -2.81 7.06
N ASN A 99 15.56 -1.62 7.32
CA ASN A 99 15.20 -1.15 8.65
C ASN A 99 13.78 -0.56 8.64
N SER A 100 12.85 -1.18 9.38
CA SER A 100 11.43 -0.83 9.34
C SER A 100 11.12 0.59 9.79
N THR A 101 11.83 1.10 10.80
CA THR A 101 11.66 2.47 11.31
C THR A 101 12.15 3.49 10.29
N LYS A 102 13.34 3.29 9.71
CA LYS A 102 13.87 4.19 8.68
C LYS A 102 12.97 4.22 7.45
N TYR A 103 12.54 3.05 6.98
CA TYR A 103 11.64 2.92 5.84
C TYR A 103 10.30 3.61 6.08
N SER A 104 9.64 3.32 7.20
CA SER A 104 8.32 3.89 7.51
C SER A 104 8.37 5.41 7.70
N ASN A 105 9.50 5.97 8.14
CA ASN A 105 9.67 7.41 8.27
C ASN A 105 9.92 8.09 6.92
N ALA A 106 10.64 7.44 6.01
CA ALA A 106 10.92 8.00 4.68
C ALA A 106 9.75 7.84 3.70
N ALA A 107 8.87 6.87 3.94
CA ALA A 107 7.68 6.62 3.11
C ALA A 107 6.47 7.50 3.46
N LYS A 108 6.56 8.34 4.51
CA LYS A 108 5.56 9.33 4.92
C LYS A 108 5.91 10.69 4.34
#